data_AF-A0A225V920-F1
#
_entry.id   AF-A0A225V920-F1
#
_cell.length_a   1.000
_cell.length_b   1.000
_cell.length_c   1.000
_cell.angle_alpha   90.00
_cell.angle_beta   90.00
_cell.angle_gamma   90.00
#
_symmetry.space_group_name_H-M   'P 1'
#
loop_
_entity.id
_entity.type
_entity.pdbx_description
1 polymer ?
#
loop_
_entity_poly.entity_id
_entity_poly.type
_entity_poly.pdbx_seq_one_letter_code
_entity_poly.pdbx_strand_id
1 'polypeptide(L)'
;MKVLAVVAAVACLLAPIQCTAVDRNTDDSEKRERTGFLTADWTQKACAEAGGSVDPNKKGNQKCCVYPDSNDWEFDMACVAQTPGRDNWKNFSPASQPC
;
A
#
# COMPACT_ATOMS: atom_id res chain seq x y z
N MET A 1 44.12 6.81 12.90
CA MET A 1 42.72 7.10 12.53
C MET A 1 42.56 6.85 11.04
N LYS A 2 41.80 5.82 10.64
CA LYS A 2 41.32 5.54 9.28
C LYS A 2 40.65 4.17 9.28
N VAL A 3 39.40 4.14 9.73
CA VAL A 3 38.45 3.10 9.32
C VAL A 3 37.14 3.84 9.05
N LEU A 4 37.14 4.60 7.95
CA LEU A 4 35.88 4.94 7.29
C LEU A 4 35.45 3.65 6.61
N ALA A 5 34.84 2.76 7.39
CA ALA A 5 34.10 1.63 6.87
C ALA A 5 32.92 2.22 6.11
N VAL A 6 33.08 2.19 4.80
CA VAL A 6 32.06 2.37 3.78
C VAL A 6 30.83 1.55 4.19
N VAL A 7 29.80 2.22 4.71
CA VAL A 7 28.42 1.70 4.68
C VAL A 7 27.74 2.43 3.53
N ALA A 8 28.17 2.09 2.31
CA ALA A 8 27.43 2.41 1.11
C ALA A 8 26.55 1.20 0.76
N ALA A 9 25.30 1.49 0.44
CA ALA A 9 24.29 0.60 -0.15
C ALA A 9 23.58 -0.41 0.78
N VAL A 10 22.59 0.09 1.52
CA VAL A 10 21.31 -0.62 1.70
C VAL A 10 20.20 0.35 1.30
N ALA A 11 20.12 0.65 0.00
CA ALA A 11 19.09 1.53 -0.58
C ALA A 11 18.11 0.76 -1.47
N CYS A 12 17.91 -0.54 -1.21
CA CYS A 12 17.08 -1.40 -2.04
C CYS A 12 15.82 -1.97 -1.36
N LEU A 13 15.53 -1.72 -0.08
CA LEU A 13 14.63 -2.63 0.67
C LEU A 13 13.30 -2.05 1.15
N LEU A 14 12.87 -0.88 0.66
CA LEU A 14 11.70 -0.17 1.20
C LEU A 14 11.04 0.70 0.11
N ALA A 15 10.53 0.09 -0.97
CA ALA A 15 9.70 0.84 -1.91
C ALA A 15 8.33 1.12 -1.26
N PRO A 16 7.89 2.39 -1.16
CA PRO A 16 6.58 2.68 -0.61
C PRO A 16 5.49 2.06 -1.50
N ILE A 17 4.50 1.45 -0.87
CA ILE A 17 3.43 0.71 -1.57
C ILE A 17 2.07 1.04 -0.97
N GLN A 18 1.01 0.81 -1.74
CA GLN A 18 -0.35 1.08 -1.31
C GLN A 18 -1.30 -0.03 -1.74
N CYS A 19 -2.34 -0.26 -0.93
CA CYS A 19 -3.46 -1.11 -1.28
C CYS A 19 -4.59 -0.22 -1.78
N THR A 20 -4.70 -0.09 -3.11
CA THR A 20 -5.62 0.85 -3.75
C THR A 20 -6.94 0.22 -4.09
N ALA A 21 -8.00 1.03 -3.98
CA ALA A 21 -9.31 0.67 -4.46
C ALA A 21 -9.50 1.02 -5.94
N VAL A 22 -9.63 -0.02 -6.77
CA VAL A 22 -9.80 0.03 -8.23
C VAL A 22 -11.22 -0.35 -8.61
N ASP A 23 -11.89 0.41 -9.46
CA ASP A 23 -13.25 0.09 -9.94
C ASP A 23 -13.22 -1.11 -10.91
N ARG A 24 -13.94 -2.18 -10.58
CA ARG A 24 -14.06 -3.41 -11.38
C ARG A 24 -15.00 -3.25 -12.59
N ASN A 25 -15.84 -2.22 -12.61
CA ASN A 25 -16.86 -2.05 -13.66
C ASN A 25 -16.34 -1.25 -14.86
N THR A 26 -15.05 -0.90 -14.88
CA THR A 26 -14.48 -0.13 -15.96
C THR A 26 -13.26 -0.86 -16.50
N ASP A 27 -13.18 -0.98 -17.83
CA ASP A 27 -12.02 -1.53 -18.51
C ASP A 27 -10.74 -0.72 -18.22
N ASP A 28 -10.91 0.54 -17.77
CA ASP A 28 -9.89 1.31 -17.08
C ASP A 28 -9.71 0.77 -15.65
N SER A 29 -8.80 -0.17 -15.48
CA SER A 29 -8.21 -0.57 -14.19
C SER A 29 -7.53 0.61 -13.46
N GLU A 30 -7.52 1.81 -14.07
CA GLU A 30 -7.03 3.06 -13.51
C GLU A 30 -8.10 3.88 -12.78
N LYS A 31 -9.40 3.52 -12.87
CA LYS A 31 -10.42 4.27 -12.13
C LYS A 31 -10.39 3.89 -10.66
N ARG A 32 -9.68 4.72 -9.90
CA ARG A 32 -9.57 4.61 -8.46
C ARG A 32 -10.82 5.16 -7.77
N GLU A 33 -11.10 4.64 -6.58
CA GLU A 33 -12.07 5.22 -5.66
C GLU A 33 -11.71 6.68 -5.38
N ARG A 34 -12.60 7.63 -5.67
CA ARG A 34 -12.22 9.06 -5.75
C ARG A 34 -12.01 9.74 -4.40
N THR A 35 -12.68 9.29 -3.34
CA THR A 35 -12.59 9.92 -2.01
C THR A 35 -11.28 9.56 -1.30
N GLY A 36 -10.64 8.47 -1.71
CA GLY A 36 -9.45 7.93 -1.08
C GLY A 36 -9.72 7.28 0.26
N PHE A 37 -10.99 7.09 0.63
CA PHE A 37 -11.36 6.41 1.86
C PHE A 37 -10.90 4.94 1.81
N LEU A 38 -11.24 4.22 0.74
CA LEU A 38 -10.94 2.79 0.66
C LEU A 38 -9.43 2.56 0.59
N THR A 39 -8.75 3.29 -0.30
CA THR A 39 -7.29 3.24 -0.40
C THR A 39 -6.63 3.54 0.95
N ALA A 40 -7.10 4.55 1.68
CA ALA A 40 -6.52 4.91 2.97
C ALA A 40 -6.78 3.87 4.07
N ASP A 41 -7.97 3.26 4.10
CA ASP A 41 -8.34 2.23 5.07
C ASP A 41 -7.60 0.93 4.79
N TRP A 42 -7.66 0.44 3.55
CA TRP A 42 -7.04 -0.80 3.11
C TRP A 42 -5.52 -0.75 3.19
N THR A 43 -4.90 0.35 2.77
CA THR A 43 -3.44 0.54 2.93
C THR A 43 -3.06 0.51 4.40
N GLN A 44 -3.83 1.13 5.30
CA GLN A 44 -3.48 1.12 6.71
C GLN A 44 -3.58 -0.28 7.34
N LYS A 45 -4.62 -1.03 6.99
CA LYS A 45 -4.80 -2.41 7.46
C LYS A 45 -3.70 -3.32 6.95
N ALA A 46 -3.46 -3.34 5.63
CA ALA A 46 -2.40 -4.15 5.03
C ALA A 46 -1.01 -3.77 5.57
N CYS A 47 -0.76 -2.48 5.78
CA CYS A 47 0.49 -2.00 6.37
C CYS A 47 0.70 -2.50 7.80
N ALA A 48 -0.35 -2.51 8.62
CA ALA A 48 -0.27 -3.00 10.00
C ALA A 48 0.02 -4.50 10.05
N GLU A 49 -0.61 -5.31 9.18
CA GLU A 49 -0.37 -6.75 9.06
C GLU A 49 1.07 -7.05 8.59
N ALA A 50 1.58 -6.28 7.63
CA ALA A 50 2.96 -6.39 7.16
C ALA A 50 4.01 -5.86 8.15
N GLY A 51 3.62 -5.41 9.35
CA GLY A 51 4.53 -4.81 10.32
C GLY A 51 5.17 -3.50 9.85
N GLY A 52 4.53 -2.83 8.89
CA GLY A 52 4.97 -1.59 8.28
C GLY A 52 4.54 -0.33 9.03
N SER A 53 4.97 0.81 8.50
CA SER A 53 4.58 2.14 8.95
C SER A 53 4.02 2.95 7.80
N VAL A 54 2.91 3.65 8.04
CA VAL A 54 2.31 4.56 7.06
C VAL A 54 3.13 5.85 6.98
N ASP A 55 3.40 6.35 5.78
CA ASP A 55 3.99 7.68 5.59
C ASP A 55 3.02 8.77 6.07
N PRO A 56 3.37 9.55 7.13
CA PRO A 56 2.47 10.55 7.71
C PRO A 56 2.16 11.72 6.77
N ASN A 57 2.97 11.93 5.73
CA ASN A 57 2.78 13.00 4.75
C ASN A 57 1.81 12.62 3.63
N LYS A 58 1.42 11.34 3.57
CA LYS A 58 0.66 10.74 2.49
C LYS A 58 -0.74 10.36 2.97
N LYS A 59 -1.79 10.89 2.31
CA LYS A 59 -3.19 10.76 2.76
C LYS A 59 -4.12 10.35 1.63
N GLY A 60 -5.29 9.82 1.98
CA GLY A 60 -6.33 9.42 1.03
C GLY A 60 -5.80 8.42 -0.01
N ASN A 61 -5.98 8.75 -1.29
CA ASN A 61 -5.49 7.98 -2.44
C ASN A 61 -3.97 7.98 -2.64
N GLN A 62 -3.25 8.80 -1.88
CA GLN A 62 -1.79 8.82 -1.91
C GLN A 62 -1.20 8.09 -0.71
N LYS A 63 -2.02 7.50 0.18
CA LYS A 63 -1.53 6.87 1.41
C LYS A 63 -0.60 5.71 1.07
N CYS A 64 0.57 5.69 1.70
CA CYS A 64 1.62 4.73 1.42
C CYS A 64 2.08 4.05 2.69
N CYS A 65 2.46 2.79 2.56
CA CYS A 65 3.11 2.00 3.57
C CYS A 65 4.58 1.81 3.23
N VAL A 66 5.42 1.78 4.26
CA VAL A 66 6.80 1.35 4.20
C VAL A 66 6.96 0.17 5.16
N TYR A 67 7.34 -1.00 4.64
CA TYR A 67 7.61 -2.22 5.41
C TYR A 67 8.88 -2.90 4.90
N PRO A 68 9.57 -3.72 5.70
CA PRO A 68 10.72 -4.49 5.23
C PRO A 68 10.33 -5.44 4.09
N ASP A 69 11.08 -5.48 2.98
CA ASP A 69 10.80 -6.35 1.82
C ASP A 69 10.48 -7.82 2.14
N SER A 70 10.97 -8.36 3.27
CA SER A 70 10.62 -9.71 3.73
C SER A 70 9.12 -9.92 3.95
N ASN A 71 8.36 -8.83 4.08
CA ASN A 71 6.94 -8.82 4.43
C ASN A 71 6.04 -8.44 3.24
N ASP A 72 6.58 -8.47 2.02
CA ASP A 72 5.84 -8.12 0.80
C ASP A 72 4.64 -9.06 0.58
N TRP A 73 4.83 -10.35 0.84
CA TRP A 73 3.77 -11.35 0.77
C TRP A 73 2.65 -11.08 1.78
N GLU A 74 2.99 -10.71 3.00
CA GLU A 74 2.05 -10.37 4.07
C GLU A 74 1.22 -9.14 3.69
N PHE A 75 1.86 -8.12 3.11
CA PHE A 75 1.15 -6.95 2.61
C PHE A 75 0.18 -7.31 1.48
N ASP A 76 0.65 -8.04 0.46
CA ASP A 76 -0.16 -8.40 -0.70
C ASP A 76 -1.37 -9.26 -0.29
N MET A 77 -1.14 -10.28 0.54
CA MET A 77 -2.20 -11.13 1.10
C MET A 77 -3.21 -10.32 1.91
N ALA A 78 -2.75 -9.42 2.78
CA ALA A 78 -3.63 -8.57 3.56
C ALA A 78 -4.39 -7.56 2.68
N CYS A 79 -3.79 -7.10 1.58
CA CYS A 79 -4.42 -6.23 0.61
C CYS A 79 -5.53 -6.94 -0.16
N VAL A 80 -5.25 -8.07 -0.81
CA VAL A 80 -6.25 -8.79 -1.63
C VAL A 80 -7.39 -9.37 -0.80
N ALA A 81 -7.18 -9.59 0.51
CA ALA A 81 -8.21 -10.01 1.45
C ALA A 81 -9.18 -8.87 1.86
N GLN A 82 -8.90 -7.62 1.52
CA GLN A 82 -9.79 -6.51 1.84
C GLN A 82 -11.12 -6.63 1.10
N THR A 83 -12.20 -6.30 1.79
CA THR A 83 -13.53 -6.23 1.19
C THR A 83 -14.15 -4.85 1.45
N PRO A 84 -14.88 -4.30 0.47
CA PRO A 84 -15.64 -3.08 0.69
C PRO A 84 -16.80 -3.39 1.63
N GLY A 85 -16.72 -2.92 2.89
CA GLY A 85 -17.75 -3.15 3.92
C GLY A 85 -19.08 -2.40 3.71
N ARG A 86 -19.32 -1.79 2.54
CA ARG A 86 -20.54 -1.05 2.21
C ARG A 86 -20.99 -1.30 0.77
N ASP A 87 -22.30 -1.34 0.55
CA ASP A 87 -22.91 -1.60 -0.76
C ASP A 87 -22.54 -0.58 -1.85
N ASN A 88 -22.33 0.68 -1.47
CA ASN A 88 -21.92 1.73 -2.41
C ASN A 88 -20.48 1.55 -2.91
N TRP A 89 -19.74 0.59 -2.36
CA TRP A 89 -18.36 0.27 -2.71
C TRP A 89 -18.16 -1.12 -3.28
N LYS A 90 -19.25 -1.87 -3.52
CA LYS A 90 -19.20 -3.25 -4.02
C LYS A 90 -18.44 -3.44 -5.34
N ASN A 91 -18.27 -2.36 -6.10
CA ASN A 91 -17.54 -2.38 -7.36
C ASN A 91 -16.02 -2.23 -7.18
N PHE A 92 -15.53 -1.91 -5.97
CA PHE A 92 -14.11 -1.65 -5.76
C PHE A 92 -13.32 -2.90 -5.37
N SER A 93 -12.28 -3.14 -6.18
CA SER A 93 -11.11 -4.01 -6.07
C SER A 93 -9.97 -3.58 -5.16
N PRO A 94 -9.51 -4.28 -4.10
CA PRO A 94 -8.16 -4.01 -3.64
C PRO A 94 -7.12 -4.44 -4.70
N ALA A 95 -6.11 -3.62 -4.89
CA ALA A 95 -4.95 -3.92 -5.71
C ALA A 95 -3.69 -3.35 -5.04
N SER A 96 -2.70 -4.21 -4.82
CA SER A 96 -1.37 -3.78 -4.38
C SER A 96 -0.68 -3.06 -5.53
N GLN A 97 -0.13 -1.88 -5.29
CA GLN A 97 0.65 -1.16 -6.29
C GLN A 97 1.67 -0.22 -5.63
N PRO A 98 2.76 0.13 -6.35
CA PRO A 98 3.70 1.14 -5.89
C PRO A 98 3.04 2.47 -5.58
N CYS A 99 3.68 3.17 -4.65
CA CYS A 99 3.61 4.61 -4.50
C CYS A 99 4.76 5.28 -5.26
#